data_AF-A0A4R3KZE9-F1
#
_entry.id   AF-A0A4R3KZE9-F1
#
_cell.length_a   1.000
_cell.length_b   1.000
_cell.length_c   1.000
_cell.angle_alpha   90.00
_cell.angle_beta   90.00
_cell.angle_gamma   90.00
#
_symmetry.space_group_name_H-M   'P 1'
#
loop_
_entity.id
_entity.type
_entity.pdbx_description
1 polymer ?
#
loop_
_entity_poly.entity_id
_entity_poly.type
_entity_poly.pdbx_seq_one_letter_code
_entity_poly.pdbx_strand_id
1 'polypeptide(L)'
;MRKTLSIILIFVFILSTSNIVFADINDKLSNHWAKDKIRKDFVIKYFPYLANDDFKHFNPNGTIREDEFLLSFSSLLKDKGYKNSIVGEKINLNRAKMANIVGKKLIEESIIPVSNEKTTFKDINQLSKEEKESIAALYSKNLISGISNTKYAPFRNVTQAEAIIFLERVNDLLNDVSNISFKVLGRAESYSGKEGITVKTKNNKVLVTITKSFPTSGYDVTVNKVIKSGNDLIISLNISPPSKGSDQLQVITYKIITIEIDKKDIGNPPYNFIMGDIFMI
;
A
#
# COMPACT_ATOMS: atom_id res chain seq x y z
N MET A 1 70.70 15.30 -41.86
CA MET A 1 70.82 15.02 -40.41
C MET A 1 70.73 16.32 -39.61
N ARG A 2 69.60 16.58 -38.95
CA ARG A 2 69.51 17.15 -37.59
C ARG A 2 68.03 17.33 -37.22
N LYS A 3 67.65 16.70 -36.10
CA LYS A 3 66.34 16.67 -35.46
C LYS A 3 66.09 17.98 -34.70
N THR A 4 64.80 18.35 -34.51
CA THR A 4 64.19 19.02 -33.32
C THR A 4 62.83 19.59 -33.74
N LEU A 5 61.72 19.56 -33.00
CA LEU A 5 61.31 19.00 -31.72
C LEU A 5 59.78 19.22 -31.68
N SER A 6 58.94 18.18 -31.70
CA SER A 6 57.49 18.35 -31.49
C SER A 6 57.22 18.52 -29.99
N ILE A 7 56.75 19.70 -29.60
CA ILE A 7 56.24 19.96 -28.25
C ILE A 7 54.78 19.49 -28.22
N ILE A 8 54.53 18.36 -27.58
CA ILE A 8 53.16 17.92 -27.23
C ILE A 8 52.82 18.57 -25.89
N LEU A 9 51.91 19.54 -25.92
CA LEU A 9 51.31 20.14 -24.72
C LEU A 9 50.26 19.14 -24.17
N ILE A 10 50.63 18.41 -23.12
CA ILE A 10 49.69 17.54 -22.39
C ILE A 10 48.97 18.41 -21.35
N PHE A 11 47.74 18.80 -21.65
CA PHE A 11 46.82 19.36 -20.67
C PHE A 11 46.27 18.21 -19.80
N VAL A 12 46.85 18.00 -18.62
CA VAL A 12 46.27 17.09 -17.61
C VAL A 12 45.12 17.82 -16.94
N PHE A 13 43.90 17.57 -17.41
CA PHE A 13 42.69 17.99 -16.74
C PHE A 13 42.49 17.10 -15.51
N ILE A 14 42.94 17.57 -14.35
CA ILE A 14 42.61 16.94 -13.07
C ILE A 14 41.13 17.27 -12.81
N LEU A 15 40.24 16.41 -13.29
CA LEU A 15 38.85 16.38 -12.85
C LEU A 15 38.89 15.97 -11.37
N SER A 16 38.86 16.95 -10.48
CA SER A 16 38.47 16.74 -9.10
C SER A 16 37.02 16.26 -9.13
N THR A 17 36.82 14.94 -9.19
CA THR A 17 35.54 14.33 -8.89
C THR A 17 35.26 14.66 -7.43
N SER A 18 34.51 15.73 -7.18
CA SER A 18 33.82 15.87 -5.92
C SER A 18 32.99 14.60 -5.77
N ASN A 19 33.34 13.77 -4.79
CA ASN A 19 32.44 12.72 -4.34
C ASN A 19 31.21 13.44 -3.81
N ILE A 20 30.17 13.58 -4.64
CA ILE A 20 28.86 14.00 -4.17
C ILE A 20 28.38 12.82 -3.32
N VAL A 21 28.63 12.91 -2.03
CA VAL A 21 28.05 12.00 -1.04
C VAL A 21 26.58 12.41 -0.96
N PHE A 22 25.72 11.70 -1.72
CA PHE A 22 24.28 11.81 -1.55
C PHE A 22 23.95 11.47 -0.10
N ALA A 23 23.22 12.34 0.59
CA ALA A 23 22.82 12.09 1.96
C ALA A 23 21.94 10.83 2.00
N ASP A 24 22.38 9.84 2.76
CA ASP A 24 21.65 8.59 2.89
C ASP A 24 20.69 8.69 4.08
N ILE A 25 19.54 8.01 4.03
CA ILE A 25 18.62 7.98 5.18
C ILE A 25 19.33 7.49 6.45
N ASN A 26 20.38 6.68 6.28
CA ASN A 26 21.27 6.21 7.33
C ASN A 26 21.97 7.35 8.09
N ASP A 27 22.29 8.46 7.44
CA ASP A 27 22.90 9.62 8.08
C ASP A 27 21.90 10.29 9.04
N LYS A 28 20.65 10.44 8.60
CA LYS A 28 19.54 10.98 9.40
C LYS A 28 19.19 10.09 10.59
N LEU A 29 19.38 8.78 10.46
CA LEU A 29 19.12 7.78 11.49
C LEU A 29 20.36 7.39 12.30
N SER A 30 21.49 8.08 12.10
CA SER A 30 22.71 7.81 12.86
C SER A 30 22.42 7.96 14.37
N ASN A 31 22.72 6.90 15.13
CA ASN A 31 22.44 6.79 16.58
C ASN A 31 20.95 6.93 16.98
N HIS A 32 20.02 6.84 16.03
CA HIS A 32 18.59 6.92 16.30
C HIS A 32 18.03 5.52 16.62
N TRP A 33 17.12 5.42 17.60
CA TRP A 33 16.49 4.15 18.02
C TRP A 33 15.71 3.44 16.89
N ALA A 34 15.32 4.20 15.86
CA ALA A 34 14.57 3.71 14.71
C ALA A 34 15.45 3.23 13.54
N LYS A 35 16.79 3.29 13.65
CA LYS A 35 17.71 3.00 12.55
C LYS A 35 17.43 1.64 11.89
N ASP A 36 17.30 0.59 12.69
CA ASP A 36 17.08 -0.78 12.20
C ASP A 36 15.59 -1.12 12.04
N LYS A 37 14.70 -0.13 12.18
CA LYS A 37 13.24 -0.29 12.12
C LYS A 37 12.61 0.41 10.92
N ILE A 38 13.36 1.24 10.20
CA ILE A 38 12.86 2.01 9.06
C ILE A 38 13.54 1.49 7.78
N ARG A 39 12.73 1.09 6.81
CA ARG A 39 13.16 0.60 5.51
C ARG A 39 13.21 1.73 4.50
N LYS A 40 14.37 1.95 3.89
CA LYS A 40 14.61 3.06 2.94
C LYS A 40 13.63 3.07 1.77
N ASP A 41 13.40 1.91 1.17
CA ASP A 41 12.47 1.70 0.05
C ASP A 41 11.03 2.05 0.44
N PHE A 42 10.63 1.72 1.68
CA PHE A 42 9.31 2.07 2.20
C PHE A 42 9.14 3.60 2.31
N VAL A 43 10.14 4.30 2.85
CA VAL A 43 10.12 5.77 2.96
C VAL A 43 10.07 6.41 1.58
N ILE A 44 10.90 5.95 0.63
CA ILE A 44 10.87 6.46 -0.75
C ILE A 44 9.48 6.27 -1.39
N LYS A 45 8.87 5.09 -1.19
CA LYS A 45 7.60 4.74 -1.83
C LYS A 45 6.41 5.49 -1.24
N TYR A 46 6.30 5.56 0.09
CA TYR A 46 5.09 6.07 0.75
C TYR A 46 5.28 7.43 1.43
N PHE A 47 6.51 7.90 1.63
CA PHE A 47 6.84 9.22 2.19
C PHE A 47 7.75 10.02 1.25
N PRO A 48 7.38 10.18 -0.04
CA PRO A 48 8.27 10.82 -1.02
C PRO A 48 8.62 12.28 -0.68
N TYR A 49 7.75 12.98 0.07
CA TYR A 49 8.00 14.34 0.57
C TYR A 49 9.02 14.43 1.71
N LEU A 50 9.34 13.29 2.35
CA LEU A 50 10.46 13.19 3.29
C LEU A 50 11.74 12.70 2.60
N ALA A 51 11.59 11.91 1.54
CA ALA A 51 12.70 11.27 0.82
C ALA A 51 13.32 12.13 -0.29
N ASN A 52 12.56 13.08 -0.85
CA ASN A 52 13.06 14.01 -1.86
C ASN A 52 14.26 14.83 -1.34
N ASP A 53 15.06 15.31 -2.28
CA ASP A 53 16.28 16.08 -2.00
C ASP A 53 17.20 15.36 -1.00
N ASP A 54 17.47 14.07 -1.25
CA ASP A 54 18.35 13.22 -0.43
C ASP A 54 17.96 13.21 1.05
N PHE A 55 16.67 12.98 1.31
CA PHE A 55 16.11 12.95 2.66
C PHE A 55 16.28 14.26 3.46
N LYS A 56 16.56 15.40 2.84
CA LYS A 56 16.79 16.67 3.54
C LYS A 56 15.67 17.03 4.52
N HIS A 57 14.41 16.74 4.13
CA HIS A 57 13.21 17.01 4.90
C HIS A 57 12.89 15.97 5.98
N PHE A 58 13.59 14.83 5.97
CA PHE A 58 13.45 13.82 7.00
C PHE A 58 14.17 14.25 8.28
N ASN A 59 13.39 14.43 9.34
CA ASN A 59 13.83 14.62 10.72
C ASN A 59 13.10 13.58 11.58
N PRO A 60 13.76 12.46 11.96
CA PRO A 60 13.09 11.34 12.61
C PRO A 60 12.43 11.69 13.95
N ASN A 61 12.93 12.71 14.67
CA ASN A 61 12.36 13.22 15.91
C ASN A 61 11.37 14.39 15.70
N GLY A 62 11.32 14.95 14.49
CA GLY A 62 10.39 16.01 14.12
C GLY A 62 8.95 15.51 14.11
N THR A 63 7.99 16.39 14.39
CA THR A 63 6.57 16.04 14.34
C THR A 63 6.10 15.86 12.90
N ILE A 64 5.19 14.91 12.68
CA ILE A 64 4.52 14.75 11.38
C ILE A 64 3.22 15.54 11.34
N ARG A 65 2.90 16.14 10.19
CA ARG A 65 1.58 16.74 9.99
C ARG A 65 0.53 15.69 9.61
N GLU A 66 -0.71 15.98 9.94
CA GLU A 66 -1.83 15.09 9.64
C GLU A 66 -2.06 14.89 8.13
N ASP A 67 -2.02 15.95 7.33
CA ASP A 67 -2.16 15.88 5.88
C ASP A 67 -1.05 15.05 5.20
N GLU A 68 0.19 15.20 5.66
CA GLU A 68 1.34 14.39 5.22
C GLU A 68 1.17 12.90 5.55
N PHE A 69 0.81 12.60 6.80
CA PHE A 69 0.56 11.23 7.23
C PHE A 69 -0.57 10.59 6.41
N LEU A 70 -1.67 11.32 6.19
CA LEU A 70 -2.81 10.84 5.41
C LEU A 70 -2.48 10.63 3.94
N LEU A 71 -1.61 11.45 3.35
CA LEU A 71 -1.09 11.22 2.01
C LEU A 71 -0.33 9.88 1.93
N SER A 72 0.56 9.63 2.89
CA SER A 72 1.32 8.38 2.99
C SER A 72 0.43 7.16 3.21
N PHE A 73 -0.53 7.26 4.13
CA PHE A 73 -1.47 6.18 4.41
C PHE A 73 -2.39 5.90 3.22
N SER A 74 -2.85 6.93 2.52
CA SER A 74 -3.66 6.77 1.30
C SER A 74 -2.88 6.13 0.16
N SER A 75 -1.60 6.50 -0.01
CA SER A 75 -0.70 5.86 -0.98
C SER A 75 -0.53 4.37 -0.66
N LEU A 76 -0.31 4.03 0.62
CA LEU A 76 -0.21 2.65 1.07
C LEU A 76 -1.50 1.86 0.79
N LEU A 77 -2.65 2.38 1.20
CA LEU A 77 -3.95 1.72 0.97
C LEU A 77 -4.21 1.49 -0.52
N LYS A 78 -3.95 2.49 -1.37
CA LYS A 78 -4.11 2.39 -2.82
C LYS A 78 -3.22 1.30 -3.42
N ASP A 79 -1.96 1.23 -3.02
CA ASP A 79 -1.04 0.16 -3.45
C ASP A 79 -1.55 -1.23 -3.04
N LYS A 80 -2.16 -1.34 -1.85
CA LYS A 80 -2.82 -2.56 -1.38
C LYS A 80 -4.20 -2.81 -2.00
N GLY A 81 -4.74 -1.88 -2.78
CA GLY A 81 -6.02 -2.02 -3.50
C GLY A 81 -7.24 -1.55 -2.70
N TYR A 82 -7.01 -0.86 -1.58
CA TYR A 82 -8.06 -0.26 -0.77
C TYR A 82 -8.30 1.19 -1.19
N LYS A 83 -9.57 1.59 -1.19
CA LYS A 83 -9.96 2.98 -1.44
C LYS A 83 -9.85 3.78 -0.16
N ASN A 84 -9.41 5.03 -0.26
CA ASN A 84 -9.42 5.98 0.85
C ASN A 84 -9.79 7.37 0.36
N SER A 85 -10.57 8.11 1.15
CA SER A 85 -11.08 9.45 0.78
C SER A 85 -10.86 10.49 1.88
N ILE A 86 -9.91 10.26 2.79
CA ILE A 86 -9.67 11.15 3.92
C ILE A 86 -8.71 12.27 3.51
N VAL A 87 -9.13 13.52 3.74
CA VAL A 87 -8.29 14.71 3.57
C VAL A 87 -7.88 15.21 4.95
N GLY A 88 -6.58 15.45 5.13
CA GLY A 88 -6.03 15.91 6.41
C GLY A 88 -5.96 17.42 6.53
N GLU A 89 -5.82 17.88 7.78
CA GLU A 89 -5.54 19.26 8.12
C GLU A 89 -4.03 19.53 8.21
N LYS A 90 -3.62 20.79 8.00
CA LYS A 90 -2.22 21.22 8.14
C LYS A 90 -1.84 21.46 9.61
N ILE A 91 -2.08 20.47 10.46
CA ILE A 91 -1.79 20.50 11.90
C ILE A 91 -0.89 19.33 12.29
N ASN A 92 -0.23 19.44 13.45
CA ASN A 92 0.54 18.32 14.00
C ASN A 92 -0.39 17.17 14.39
N LEU A 93 -0.02 15.95 13.98
CA LEU A 93 -0.80 14.76 14.27
C LEU A 93 -0.47 14.22 15.67
N ASN A 94 -1.49 14.00 16.50
CA ASN A 94 -1.33 13.33 17.79
C ASN A 94 -1.60 11.81 17.71
N ARG A 95 -1.16 11.08 18.73
CA ARG A 95 -1.22 9.61 18.77
C ARG A 95 -2.63 9.04 18.78
N ALA A 96 -3.59 9.72 19.43
CA ALA A 96 -4.98 9.29 19.43
C ALA A 96 -5.61 9.42 18.04
N LYS A 97 -5.43 10.58 17.39
CA LYS A 97 -5.98 10.83 16.05
C LYS A 97 -5.33 9.91 15.01
N MET A 98 -4.01 9.67 15.07
CA MET A 98 -3.33 8.70 14.21
C MET A 98 -3.90 7.29 14.38
N ALA A 99 -4.05 6.83 15.63
CA ALA A 99 -4.62 5.52 15.93
C ALA A 99 -6.07 5.42 15.45
N ASN A 100 -6.87 6.47 15.61
CA ASN A 100 -8.25 6.49 15.15
C ASN A 100 -8.34 6.40 13.62
N ILE A 101 -7.58 7.21 12.89
CA ILE A 101 -7.55 7.22 11.42
C ILE A 101 -7.25 5.82 10.88
N VAL A 102 -6.18 5.19 11.37
CA VAL A 102 -5.75 3.88 10.86
C VAL A 102 -6.62 2.77 11.40
N GLY A 103 -6.89 2.75 12.71
CA GLY A 103 -7.67 1.71 13.37
C GLY A 103 -9.09 1.61 12.82
N LYS A 104 -9.78 2.76 12.70
CA LYS A 104 -11.10 2.83 12.08
C LYS A 104 -11.08 2.24 10.67
N LYS A 105 -10.14 2.67 9.84
CA LYS A 105 -10.05 2.18 8.45
C LYS A 105 -9.80 0.67 8.39
N LEU A 106 -8.88 0.14 9.21
CA LEU A 106 -8.61 -1.30 9.23
C LEU A 106 -9.81 -2.11 9.75
N ILE A 107 -10.61 -1.55 10.66
CA ILE A 107 -11.85 -2.16 11.15
C ILE A 107 -12.94 -2.14 10.07
N GLU A 108 -13.16 -0.99 9.42
CA GLU A 108 -14.13 -0.81 8.33
C GLU A 108 -13.87 -1.82 7.19
N GLU A 109 -12.60 -2.02 6.87
CA GLU A 109 -12.16 -2.97 5.84
C GLU A 109 -12.14 -4.43 6.31
N SER A 110 -12.54 -4.70 7.56
CA SER A 110 -12.51 -6.04 8.18
C SER A 110 -11.12 -6.70 8.18
N ILE A 111 -10.06 -5.88 8.21
CA ILE A 111 -8.66 -6.31 8.28
C ILE A 111 -8.30 -6.69 9.72
N ILE A 112 -8.79 -5.93 10.69
CA ILE A 112 -8.69 -6.23 12.11
C ILE A 112 -10.10 -6.22 12.74
N PRO A 113 -10.36 -7.05 13.75
CA PRO A 113 -11.64 -7.02 14.43
C PRO A 113 -11.75 -5.78 15.32
N VAL A 114 -12.99 -5.33 15.58
CA VAL A 114 -13.27 -4.44 16.70
C VAL A 114 -12.82 -5.13 17.99
N SER A 115 -12.08 -4.42 18.83
CA SER A 115 -11.67 -4.92 20.13
C SER A 115 -12.52 -4.30 21.23
N ASN A 116 -13.21 -5.16 21.98
CA ASN A 116 -13.89 -4.80 23.22
C ASN A 116 -12.96 -4.96 24.45
N GLU A 117 -11.72 -5.39 24.24
CA GLU A 117 -10.78 -5.62 25.33
C GLU A 117 -10.36 -4.28 25.94
N LYS A 118 -10.42 -4.19 27.27
CA LYS A 118 -9.86 -3.04 27.98
C LYS A 118 -8.35 -3.10 27.88
N THR A 119 -7.76 -2.08 27.23
CA THR A 119 -6.32 -1.85 27.35
C THR A 119 -5.94 -1.53 28.79
N THR A 120 -4.66 -1.72 29.14
CA THR A 120 -4.09 -1.34 30.44
C THR A 120 -3.82 0.16 30.57
N PHE A 121 -4.07 0.95 29.51
CA PHE A 121 -3.80 2.37 29.46
C PHE A 121 -4.83 3.15 30.27
N LYS A 122 -4.34 3.92 31.26
CA LYS A 122 -5.20 4.69 32.18
C LYS A 122 -5.48 6.11 31.67
N ASP A 123 -4.68 6.60 30.74
CA ASP A 123 -4.69 7.98 30.24
C ASP A 123 -5.58 8.21 29.00
N ILE A 124 -6.34 7.21 28.58
CA ILE A 124 -7.26 7.26 27.43
C ILE A 124 -8.73 7.50 27.81
N ASN A 125 -9.04 7.66 29.10
CA ASN A 125 -10.43 7.74 29.59
C ASN A 125 -11.23 8.87 28.94
N GLN A 126 -10.58 10.01 28.72
CA GLN A 126 -11.14 11.22 28.09
C GLN A 126 -11.34 11.13 26.57
N LEU A 127 -10.86 10.06 25.93
CA LEU A 127 -11.06 9.85 24.51
C LEU A 127 -12.48 9.36 24.22
N SER A 128 -12.92 9.62 22.99
CA SER A 128 -14.17 9.08 22.46
C SER A 128 -14.16 7.54 22.48
N LYS A 129 -15.35 6.94 22.39
CA LYS A 129 -15.49 5.48 22.32
C LYS A 129 -14.74 4.91 21.11
N GLU A 130 -14.87 5.55 19.94
CA GLU A 130 -14.24 5.13 18.69
C GLU A 130 -12.71 5.17 18.75
N GLU A 131 -12.13 6.22 19.35
CA GLU A 131 -10.68 6.31 19.55
C GLU A 131 -10.18 5.19 20.48
N LYS A 132 -10.92 4.89 21.56
CA LYS A 132 -10.57 3.80 22.49
C LYS A 132 -10.64 2.43 21.82
N GLU A 133 -11.66 2.19 21.00
CA GLU A 133 -11.81 0.95 20.22
C GLU A 133 -10.68 0.80 19.20
N SER A 134 -10.34 1.87 18.48
CA SER A 134 -9.22 1.89 17.54
C SER A 134 -7.89 1.60 18.23
N ILE A 135 -7.61 2.24 19.37
CA ILE A 135 -6.41 1.99 20.17
C ILE A 135 -6.39 0.52 20.65
N ALA A 136 -7.50 0.00 21.16
CA ALA A 136 -7.59 -1.38 21.63
C ALA A 136 -7.35 -2.41 20.52
N ALA A 137 -7.95 -2.20 19.33
CA ALA A 137 -7.79 -3.09 18.18
C ALA A 137 -6.37 -3.07 17.62
N LEU A 138 -5.76 -1.88 17.48
CA LEU A 138 -4.39 -1.76 17.02
C LEU A 138 -3.39 -2.34 18.04
N TYR A 139 -3.66 -2.20 19.34
CA TYR A 139 -2.82 -2.74 20.40
C TYR A 139 -2.87 -4.28 20.44
N SER A 140 -4.06 -4.89 20.33
CA SER A 140 -4.20 -6.36 20.31
C SER A 140 -3.54 -7.02 19.09
N LYS A 141 -3.31 -6.24 18.02
CA LYS A 141 -2.56 -6.65 16.82
C LYS A 141 -1.08 -6.25 16.86
N ASN A 142 -0.58 -5.75 17.99
CA ASN A 142 0.81 -5.29 18.17
C ASN A 142 1.26 -4.22 17.15
N LEU A 143 0.32 -3.47 16.58
CA LEU A 143 0.63 -2.41 15.62
C LEU A 143 1.10 -1.13 16.34
N ILE A 144 0.52 -0.85 17.51
CA ILE A 144 0.90 0.25 18.39
C ILE A 144 1.35 -0.26 19.76
N SER A 145 2.11 0.56 20.47
CA SER A 145 2.53 0.32 21.85
C SER A 145 2.34 1.57 22.71
N GLY A 146 2.21 1.40 24.02
CA GLY A 146 2.25 2.51 24.97
C GLY A 146 3.65 3.08 25.16
N ILE A 147 3.75 4.23 25.83
CA ILE A 147 5.02 4.78 26.33
C ILE A 147 5.44 4.10 27.65
N SER A 148 4.51 3.36 28.27
CA SER A 148 4.73 2.46 29.39
C SER A 148 3.58 1.43 29.42
N ASN A 149 3.65 0.46 30.32
CA ASN A 149 2.60 -0.55 30.50
C ASN A 149 1.22 0.02 30.86
N THR A 150 1.14 1.28 31.32
CA THR A 150 -0.12 1.89 31.78
C THR A 150 -0.43 3.24 31.14
N LYS A 151 0.41 3.72 30.21
CA LYS A 151 0.22 5.02 29.53
C LYS A 151 0.43 4.90 28.02
N TYR A 152 -0.52 5.45 27.27
CA TYR A 152 -0.46 5.54 25.81
C TYR A 152 0.05 6.91 25.31
N ALA A 153 -0.14 7.97 26.10
CA ALA A 153 0.13 9.37 25.78
C ALA A 153 -0.68 9.91 24.57
N PRO A 154 -2.02 9.85 24.58
CA PRO A 154 -2.86 10.10 23.40
C PRO A 154 -2.66 11.47 22.74
N PHE A 155 -2.39 12.51 23.52
CA PHE A 155 -2.24 13.88 23.02
C PHE A 155 -0.80 14.27 22.66
N ARG A 156 0.17 13.35 22.80
CA ARG A 156 1.53 13.60 22.34
C ARG A 156 1.55 13.63 20.81
N ASN A 157 2.24 14.62 20.24
CA ASN A 157 2.48 14.65 18.80
C ASN A 157 3.33 13.45 18.37
N VAL A 158 3.00 12.89 17.21
CA VAL A 158 3.69 11.76 16.60
C VAL A 158 4.93 12.27 15.88
N THR A 159 6.06 11.57 16.05
CA THR A 159 7.29 11.85 15.31
C THR A 159 7.26 11.21 13.92
N GLN A 160 8.03 11.75 12.96
CA GLN A 160 8.14 11.16 11.62
C GLN A 160 8.58 9.69 11.67
N ALA A 161 9.55 9.34 12.53
CA ALA A 161 9.98 7.95 12.68
C ALA A 161 8.87 7.03 13.20
N GLU A 162 8.08 7.48 14.18
CA GLU A 162 6.97 6.70 14.72
C GLU A 162 5.86 6.47 13.68
N ALA A 163 5.55 7.50 12.88
CA ALA A 163 4.57 7.40 11.81
C ALA A 163 5.00 6.42 10.71
N ILE A 164 6.27 6.48 10.29
CA ILE A 164 6.85 5.55 9.30
C ILE A 164 6.78 4.11 9.83
N ILE A 165 7.29 3.85 11.03
CA ILE A 165 7.27 2.51 11.62
C ILE A 165 5.84 1.99 11.77
N PHE A 166 4.89 2.85 12.14
CA PHE A 166 3.50 2.44 12.25
C PHE A 166 2.93 2.01 10.90
N LEU A 167 3.16 2.78 9.83
CA LEU A 167 2.71 2.40 8.49
C LEU A 167 3.47 1.19 7.92
N GLU A 168 4.73 0.95 8.32
CA GLU A 168 5.42 -0.29 7.96
C GLU A 168 4.73 -1.51 8.56
N ARG A 169 4.39 -1.47 9.85
CA ARG A 169 3.64 -2.56 10.50
C ARG A 169 2.28 -2.79 9.86
N VAL A 170 1.60 -1.70 9.49
CA VAL A 170 0.33 -1.78 8.76
C VAL A 170 0.55 -2.42 7.40
N ASN A 171 1.56 -2.00 6.64
CA ASN A 171 1.90 -2.61 5.35
C ASN A 171 2.16 -4.11 5.47
N ASP A 172 2.90 -4.52 6.50
CA ASP A 172 3.25 -5.91 6.74
C ASP A 172 1.99 -6.73 7.07
N LEU A 173 1.12 -6.22 7.94
CA LEU A 173 -0.21 -6.81 8.18
C LEU A 173 -1.04 -6.93 6.89
N LEU A 174 -1.07 -5.89 6.06
CA LEU A 174 -1.83 -5.89 4.81
C LEU A 174 -1.29 -6.94 3.84
N ASN A 175 0.02 -7.18 3.79
CA ASN A 175 0.60 -8.23 2.95
C ASN A 175 0.15 -9.62 3.40
N ASP A 176 0.02 -9.84 4.71
CA ASP A 176 -0.35 -11.14 5.28
C ASP A 176 -1.84 -11.47 5.08
N VAL A 177 -2.72 -10.48 5.17
CA VAL A 177 -4.17 -10.69 5.25
C VAL A 177 -4.94 -10.41 3.96
N SER A 178 -4.40 -9.62 3.03
CA SER A 178 -5.20 -9.09 1.92
C SER A 178 -5.25 -9.99 0.69
N ASN A 179 -4.32 -10.92 0.47
CA ASN A 179 -4.26 -11.66 -0.80
C ASN A 179 -4.92 -13.04 -0.69
N ILE A 180 -6.16 -13.13 -1.16
CA ILE A 180 -6.89 -14.39 -1.25
C ILE A 180 -6.30 -15.21 -2.38
N SER A 181 -5.83 -16.42 -2.05
CA SER A 181 -5.30 -17.35 -3.03
C SER A 181 -6.41 -17.84 -3.98
N PHE A 182 -6.10 -17.88 -5.27
CA PHE A 182 -7.00 -18.38 -6.30
C PHE A 182 -6.24 -19.18 -7.36
N LYS A 183 -6.95 -20.10 -8.02
CA LYS A 183 -6.44 -20.85 -9.17
C LYS A 183 -7.18 -20.44 -10.43
N VAL A 184 -6.46 -20.10 -11.49
CA VAL A 184 -7.07 -19.88 -12.81
C VAL A 184 -7.46 -21.24 -13.40
N LEU A 185 -8.73 -21.45 -13.71
CA LEU A 185 -9.24 -22.67 -14.33
C LEU A 185 -9.26 -22.59 -15.85
N GLY A 186 -9.47 -21.40 -16.40
CA GLY A 186 -9.53 -21.22 -17.84
C GLY A 186 -9.69 -19.76 -18.26
N ARG A 187 -9.37 -19.52 -19.53
CA ARG A 187 -9.61 -18.27 -20.24
C ARG A 187 -10.33 -18.58 -21.54
N ALA A 188 -11.22 -17.69 -21.95
CA ALA A 188 -11.93 -17.77 -23.22
C ALA A 188 -12.16 -16.37 -23.78
N GLU A 189 -12.52 -16.31 -25.05
CA GLU A 189 -12.96 -15.09 -25.72
C GLU A 189 -14.28 -15.32 -26.45
N SER A 190 -15.07 -14.26 -26.58
CA SER A 190 -16.32 -14.27 -27.31
C SER A 190 -16.56 -12.91 -27.96
N TYR A 191 -17.25 -12.90 -29.10
CA TYR A 191 -17.68 -11.67 -29.80
C TYR A 191 -19.10 -11.24 -29.37
N SER A 192 -19.73 -12.01 -28.50
CA SER A 192 -21.00 -11.68 -27.85
C SER A 192 -20.93 -12.01 -26.37
N GLY A 193 -21.52 -11.16 -25.54
CA GLY A 193 -21.44 -11.34 -24.10
C GLY A 193 -22.02 -10.16 -23.34
N LYS A 194 -22.03 -10.30 -22.02
CA LYS A 194 -22.37 -9.23 -21.09
C LYS A 194 -21.23 -9.12 -20.09
N GLU A 195 -20.73 -7.90 -19.89
CA GLU A 195 -19.77 -7.64 -18.83
C GLU A 195 -20.36 -7.97 -17.46
N GLY A 196 -19.52 -8.50 -16.58
CA GLY A 196 -19.92 -8.76 -15.20
C GLY A 196 -19.16 -9.91 -14.57
N ILE A 197 -19.59 -10.24 -13.36
CA ILE A 197 -19.04 -11.33 -12.56
C ILE A 197 -20.17 -12.32 -12.27
N THR A 198 -19.92 -13.60 -12.52
CA THR A 198 -20.83 -14.70 -12.16
C THR A 198 -20.15 -15.58 -11.12
N VAL A 199 -20.88 -15.91 -10.06
CA VAL A 199 -20.37 -16.73 -8.95
C VAL A 199 -21.16 -18.03 -8.88
N LYS A 200 -20.45 -19.16 -8.80
CA LYS A 200 -21.03 -20.48 -8.58
C LYS A 200 -20.32 -21.17 -7.43
N THR A 201 -21.05 -21.86 -6.58
CA THR A 201 -20.47 -22.67 -5.50
C THR A 201 -20.40 -24.13 -5.92
N LYS A 202 -19.27 -24.80 -5.64
CA LYS A 202 -19.10 -26.23 -5.89
C LYS A 202 -18.32 -26.84 -4.72
N ASN A 203 -18.96 -27.66 -3.90
CA ASN A 203 -18.36 -28.27 -2.70
C ASN A 203 -17.71 -27.20 -1.79
N ASN A 204 -16.40 -27.31 -1.54
CA ASN A 204 -15.61 -26.36 -0.75
C ASN A 204 -15.02 -25.19 -1.56
N LYS A 205 -15.41 -25.05 -2.83
CA LYS A 205 -14.88 -24.05 -3.76
C LYS A 205 -15.95 -23.05 -4.18
N VAL A 206 -15.47 -21.87 -4.55
CA VAL A 206 -16.23 -20.83 -5.24
C VAL A 206 -15.58 -20.59 -6.59
N LEU A 207 -16.37 -20.75 -7.65
CA LEU A 207 -15.99 -20.47 -9.03
C LEU A 207 -16.47 -19.06 -9.37
N VAL A 208 -15.54 -18.22 -9.79
CA VAL A 208 -15.80 -16.84 -10.15
C VAL A 208 -15.44 -16.65 -11.62
N THR A 209 -16.42 -16.34 -12.44
CA THR A 209 -16.23 -16.04 -13.86
C THR A 209 -16.34 -14.54 -14.07
N ILE A 210 -15.25 -13.94 -14.52
CA ILE A 210 -15.14 -12.52 -14.85
C ILE A 210 -15.24 -12.38 -16.36
N THR A 211 -16.15 -11.53 -16.83
CA THR A 211 -16.29 -11.17 -18.24
C THR A 211 -16.05 -9.67 -18.39
N LYS A 212 -15.03 -9.29 -19.17
CA LYS A 212 -14.69 -7.88 -19.48
C LYS A 212 -14.68 -7.66 -20.99
N SER A 213 -15.32 -6.58 -21.44
CA SER A 213 -15.33 -6.16 -22.83
C SER A 213 -14.16 -5.23 -23.14
N PHE A 214 -13.66 -5.35 -24.36
CA PHE A 214 -12.59 -4.57 -24.94
C PHE A 214 -12.96 -4.15 -26.35
N PRO A 215 -12.45 -3.00 -26.83
CA PRO A 215 -12.79 -2.49 -28.16
C PRO A 215 -12.21 -3.33 -29.30
N THR A 216 -11.17 -4.13 -29.01
CA THR A 216 -10.52 -5.03 -29.98
C THR A 216 -10.14 -6.36 -29.31
N SER A 217 -9.87 -7.38 -30.12
CA SER A 217 -9.44 -8.70 -29.64
C SER A 217 -8.02 -8.72 -29.05
N GLY A 218 -7.20 -7.71 -29.37
CA GLY A 218 -5.78 -7.64 -29.03
C GLY A 218 -5.45 -7.26 -27.59
N TYR A 219 -6.45 -7.01 -26.75
CA TYR A 219 -6.22 -6.81 -25.32
C TYR A 219 -5.95 -8.15 -24.63
N ASP A 220 -4.92 -8.18 -23.80
CA ASP A 220 -4.72 -9.26 -22.82
C ASP A 220 -5.29 -8.86 -21.47
N VAL A 221 -5.85 -9.84 -20.75
CA VAL A 221 -6.40 -9.63 -19.41
C VAL A 221 -6.12 -10.82 -18.51
N THR A 222 -5.66 -10.52 -17.30
CA THR A 222 -5.39 -11.51 -16.26
C THR A 222 -5.96 -11.03 -14.92
N VAL A 223 -6.30 -11.98 -14.04
CA VAL A 223 -6.63 -11.65 -12.65
C VAL A 223 -5.33 -11.43 -11.90
N ASN A 224 -5.15 -10.23 -11.36
CA ASN A 224 -3.96 -9.84 -10.62
C ASN A 224 -4.04 -10.32 -9.17
N LYS A 225 -5.10 -9.90 -8.47
CA LYS A 225 -5.32 -10.21 -7.05
C LYS A 225 -6.81 -10.24 -6.71
N VAL A 226 -7.13 -10.94 -5.65
CA VAL A 226 -8.44 -10.92 -5.00
C VAL A 226 -8.23 -10.50 -3.56
N ILE A 227 -8.90 -9.44 -3.13
CA ILE A 227 -8.77 -8.90 -1.78
C ILE A 227 -10.12 -8.81 -1.09
N LYS A 228 -10.13 -8.97 0.24
CA LYS A 228 -11.31 -8.69 1.05
C LYS A 228 -11.29 -7.23 1.50
N SER A 229 -12.42 -6.56 1.32
CA SER A 229 -12.63 -5.15 1.67
C SER A 229 -14.02 -5.05 2.29
N GLY A 230 -14.07 -5.02 3.63
CA GLY A 230 -15.32 -5.13 4.37
C GLY A 230 -16.03 -6.46 4.08
N ASN A 231 -17.25 -6.37 3.53
CA ASN A 231 -18.05 -7.53 3.12
C ASN A 231 -17.82 -7.95 1.66
N ASP A 232 -17.04 -7.16 0.91
CA ASP A 232 -16.86 -7.34 -0.53
C ASP A 232 -15.53 -8.05 -0.83
N LEU A 233 -15.53 -8.76 -1.96
CA LEU A 233 -14.36 -9.42 -2.53
C LEU A 233 -13.99 -8.70 -3.83
N ILE A 234 -12.94 -7.89 -3.78
CA ILE A 234 -12.51 -7.05 -4.89
C ILE A 234 -11.57 -7.84 -5.78
N ILE A 235 -11.90 -7.92 -7.07
CA ILE A 235 -11.05 -8.53 -8.10
C ILE A 235 -10.33 -7.42 -8.85
N SER A 236 -9.00 -7.40 -8.78
CA SER A 236 -8.18 -6.53 -9.63
C SER A 236 -7.74 -7.28 -10.87
N LEU A 237 -7.81 -6.62 -12.03
CA LEU A 237 -7.32 -7.14 -13.30
C LEU A 237 -6.06 -6.40 -13.73
N ASN A 238 -5.13 -7.12 -14.36
CA ASN A 238 -4.08 -6.53 -15.17
C ASN A 238 -4.55 -6.57 -16.62
N ILE A 239 -4.49 -5.42 -17.28
CA ILE A 239 -4.94 -5.26 -18.66
C ILE A 239 -3.78 -4.70 -19.46
N SER A 240 -3.39 -5.41 -20.51
CA SER A 240 -2.36 -4.96 -21.45
C SER A 240 -2.98 -4.71 -22.82
N PRO A 241 -2.89 -3.47 -23.36
CA PRO A 241 -3.40 -3.17 -24.69
C PRO A 241 -2.55 -3.86 -25.77
N PRO A 242 -3.09 -4.00 -26.99
CA PRO A 242 -2.30 -4.50 -28.11
C PRO A 242 -1.12 -3.57 -28.40
N SER A 243 -0.04 -4.14 -28.93
CA SER A 243 1.14 -3.37 -29.32
C SER A 243 0.78 -2.26 -30.32
N LYS A 244 1.44 -1.10 -30.18
CA LYS A 244 1.23 0.05 -31.07
C LYS A 244 1.49 -0.34 -32.52
N GLY A 245 0.54 -0.06 -33.40
CA GLY A 245 0.64 -0.36 -34.83
C GLY A 245 0.36 -1.82 -35.21
N SER A 246 -0.08 -2.67 -34.28
CA SER A 246 -0.57 -3.99 -34.64
C SER A 246 -1.94 -3.93 -35.30
N ASP A 247 -2.13 -4.75 -36.34
CA ASP A 247 -3.43 -4.93 -36.96
C ASP A 247 -4.34 -5.70 -36.01
N GLN A 248 -5.47 -5.08 -35.66
CA GLN A 248 -6.45 -5.65 -34.74
C GLN A 248 -7.82 -5.65 -35.39
N LEU A 249 -8.58 -6.73 -35.16
CA LEU A 249 -9.99 -6.74 -35.51
C LEU A 249 -10.71 -5.67 -34.67
N GLN A 250 -11.34 -4.71 -35.36
CA GLN A 250 -12.11 -3.64 -34.75
C GLN A 250 -13.51 -4.14 -34.36
N VAL A 251 -13.54 -5.11 -33.45
CA VAL A 251 -14.76 -5.73 -32.94
C VAL A 251 -14.68 -5.83 -31.42
N ILE A 252 -15.79 -5.49 -30.77
CA ILE A 252 -15.92 -5.64 -29.33
C ILE A 252 -15.72 -7.11 -28.99
N THR A 253 -14.72 -7.37 -28.14
CA THR A 253 -14.36 -8.71 -27.71
C THR A 253 -14.55 -8.81 -26.21
N TYR A 254 -15.18 -9.89 -25.76
CA TYR A 254 -15.37 -10.22 -24.37
C TYR A 254 -14.32 -11.25 -23.98
N LYS A 255 -13.43 -10.88 -23.07
CA LYS A 255 -12.46 -11.80 -22.47
C LYS A 255 -13.05 -12.34 -21.17
N ILE A 256 -13.02 -13.65 -21.04
CA ILE A 256 -13.65 -14.40 -19.96
C ILE A 256 -12.55 -15.13 -19.19
N ILE A 257 -12.51 -14.96 -17.87
CA ILE A 257 -11.58 -15.65 -16.99
C ILE A 257 -12.38 -16.35 -15.90
N THR A 258 -12.13 -17.64 -15.68
CA THR A 258 -12.69 -18.36 -14.54
C THR A 258 -11.60 -18.69 -13.54
N ILE A 259 -11.79 -18.25 -12.29
CA ILE A 259 -10.94 -18.59 -11.16
C ILE A 259 -11.69 -19.43 -10.13
N GLU A 260 -10.94 -20.22 -9.37
CA GLU A 260 -11.40 -21.04 -8.26
C GLU A 260 -10.78 -20.54 -6.96
N ILE A 261 -11.61 -20.35 -5.92
CA ILE A 261 -11.21 -19.89 -4.59
C ILE A 261 -11.73 -20.87 -3.53
N ASP A 262 -10.94 -21.15 -2.50
CA ASP A 262 -11.35 -21.95 -1.36
C ASP A 262 -12.28 -21.16 -0.42
N LYS A 263 -13.41 -21.76 -0.03
CA LYS A 263 -14.37 -21.11 0.88
C LYS A 263 -13.77 -20.70 2.22
N LYS A 264 -12.81 -21.47 2.73
CA LYS A 264 -12.09 -21.16 3.98
C LYS A 264 -11.36 -19.82 3.93
N ASP A 265 -10.97 -19.34 2.75
CA ASP A 265 -10.17 -18.12 2.59
C ASP A 265 -11.05 -16.87 2.41
N ILE A 266 -12.35 -17.06 2.15
CA ILE A 266 -13.32 -15.96 1.92
C ILE A 266 -14.50 -15.95 2.89
N GLY A 267 -14.63 -17.00 3.72
CA GLY A 267 -15.64 -17.11 4.76
C GLY A 267 -17.00 -17.59 4.26
N ASN A 268 -18.05 -17.14 4.94
CA ASN A 268 -19.42 -17.57 4.70
C ASN A 268 -20.12 -16.72 3.63
N PRO A 269 -21.08 -17.30 2.87
CA PRO A 269 -21.87 -16.55 1.90
C PRO A 269 -22.78 -15.49 2.59
N PRO A 270 -23.28 -14.48 1.85
CA PRO A 270 -23.14 -14.29 0.40
C PRO A 270 -21.75 -13.80 -0.02
N TYR A 271 -21.28 -14.28 -1.17
CA TYR A 271 -20.00 -13.87 -1.74
C TYR A 271 -20.20 -12.70 -2.71
N ASN A 272 -20.02 -11.47 -2.23
CA ASN A 272 -20.17 -10.29 -3.07
C ASN A 272 -18.85 -9.94 -3.77
N PHE A 273 -18.68 -10.42 -5.01
CA PHE A 273 -17.52 -10.06 -5.82
C PHE A 273 -17.78 -8.79 -6.62
N ILE A 274 -16.84 -7.84 -6.55
CA ILE A 274 -16.90 -6.59 -7.31
C ILE A 274 -15.62 -6.38 -8.11
N MET A 275 -15.75 -5.67 -9.23
CA MET A 275 -14.63 -5.29 -10.05
C MET A 275 -13.88 -4.12 -9.39
N GLY A 276 -12.60 -4.32 -9.11
CA GLY A 276 -11.71 -3.33 -8.49
C GLY A 276 -11.02 -2.41 -9.49
N ASP A 277 -10.00 -1.72 -8.99
CA ASP A 277 -9.15 -0.87 -9.84
C ASP A 277 -8.50 -1.69 -10.96
N ILE A 278 -8.41 -1.05 -12.13
CA ILE A 278 -7.81 -1.60 -13.34
C ILE A 278 -6.38 -1.06 -13.44
N PHE A 279 -5.40 -1.96 -13.43
CA PHE A 279 -4.02 -1.59 -13.71
C PHE A 279 -3.75 -1.78 -15.20
N MET A 280 -3.55 -0.67 -15.91
CA MET A 280 -3.03 -0.70 -17.27
C MET A 280 -1.52 -0.85 -17.21
N ILE A 281 -1.00 -1.90 -17.84
CA ILE A 281 0.44 -2.21 -17.91
C ILE A 281 0.87 -2.11 -19.37
#